data_AF-A0A081NDI7-F1
#
_entry.id   AF-A0A081NDI7-F1
#
_cell.length_a   1.000
_cell.length_b   1.000
_cell.length_c   1.000
_cell.angle_alpha   90.00
_cell.angle_beta   90.00
_cell.angle_gamma   90.00
#
_symmetry.space_group_name_H-M   'P 1'
#
loop_
_entity.id
_entity.type
_entity.pdbx_description
1 polymer ?
#
loop_
_entity_poly.entity_id
_entity_poly.type
_entity_poly.pdbx_seq_one_letter_code
_entity_poly.pdbx_strand_id
1 'polypeptide(L)'
;MSLKTPTLLLLALLLGGCSTLGWKVGDMGKIQFDLNEINKEGLRGSGDNMRAVSYEFCIPDKIEHVDQVMAIDPTLVVYRDSPGKIRCRTDEYLAIGDTKQLDYYEVLRKLAELDYVKSIQEATFE
;
A
#
# COMPACT_ATOMS: atom_id res chain seq x y z
N MET A 1 68.72 26.83 -4.75
CA MET A 1 67.87 26.11 -3.76
C MET A 1 66.47 26.02 -4.34
N SER A 2 66.01 24.78 -4.51
CA SER A 2 64.90 24.44 -5.40
C SER A 2 63.53 24.75 -4.80
N LEU A 3 62.65 25.17 -5.70
CA LEU A 3 61.24 25.53 -5.55
C LEU A 3 60.42 24.32 -5.04
N LYS A 4 59.59 24.52 -4.01
CA LYS A 4 58.57 23.53 -3.58
C LYS A 4 57.18 24.00 -3.99
N THR A 5 56.62 23.36 -5.01
CA THR A 5 55.18 23.26 -5.30
C THR A 5 54.54 22.21 -4.35
N PRO A 6 53.22 21.94 -4.36
CA PRO A 6 52.06 22.72 -4.78
C PRO A 6 50.89 22.70 -3.74
N THR A 7 49.92 23.55 -4.01
CA THR A 7 48.48 23.43 -3.72
C THR A 7 47.98 21.98 -3.58
N LEU A 8 47.39 21.60 -2.44
CA LEU A 8 46.59 20.37 -2.36
C LEU A 8 45.43 20.48 -1.35
N LEU A 9 44.23 20.47 -1.93
CA LEU A 9 42.98 19.94 -1.40
C LEU A 9 42.31 20.62 -0.19
N LEU A 10 41.65 21.74 -0.50
CA LEU A 10 40.35 22.11 0.05
C LEU A 10 39.28 21.15 -0.55
N LEU A 11 39.06 19.96 0.03
CA LEU A 11 37.94 19.09 -0.39
C LEU A 11 37.53 18.11 0.73
N ALA A 12 37.05 18.62 1.86
CA ALA A 12 36.55 17.80 2.97
C ALA A 12 35.12 18.18 3.42
N LEU A 13 34.30 18.71 2.51
CA LEU A 13 32.86 18.86 2.70
C LEU A 13 32.19 18.18 1.51
N LEU A 14 31.50 17.04 1.72
CA LEU A 14 30.38 16.52 0.90
C LEU A 14 29.99 15.05 1.19
N LEU A 15 30.26 14.48 2.37
CA LEU A 15 29.80 13.12 2.70
C LEU A 15 29.22 13.08 4.12
N GLY A 16 28.00 13.61 4.29
CA GLY A 16 27.34 13.64 5.61
C GLY A 16 25.83 13.76 5.53
N GLY A 17 25.20 13.13 4.54
CA GLY A 17 23.75 13.23 4.33
C GLY A 17 23.15 11.98 3.70
N CYS A 18 23.49 10.79 4.19
CA CYS A 18 22.62 9.64 3.97
C CYS A 18 21.48 9.75 5.00
N SER A 19 20.50 10.59 4.72
CA SER A 19 19.22 10.48 5.40
C SER A 19 18.66 9.12 4.99
N THR A 20 18.59 8.18 5.93
CA THR A 20 17.74 7.02 5.79
C THR A 20 16.31 7.56 5.66
N LEU A 21 15.89 7.85 4.43
CA LEU A 21 14.48 7.98 4.10
C LEU A 21 13.93 6.59 4.39
N GLY A 22 13.42 6.40 5.60
CA GLY A 22 12.92 5.12 6.08
C GLY A 22 11.73 4.76 5.21
N TRP A 23 11.97 4.00 4.14
CA TRP A 23 10.90 3.36 3.40
C TRP A 23 10.23 2.42 4.40
N LYS A 24 9.06 2.79 4.91
CA LYS A 24 8.24 1.86 5.69
C LYS A 24 7.91 0.73 4.73
N VAL A 25 8.51 -0.44 4.93
CA VAL A 25 8.07 -1.64 4.22
C VAL A 25 6.65 -1.92 4.72
N GLY A 26 5.69 -2.00 3.80
CA GLY A 26 4.30 -2.32 4.14
C GLY A 26 4.23 -3.55 5.03
N ASP A 27 3.51 -3.43 6.14
CA ASP A 27 3.29 -4.56 7.03
C ASP A 27 2.28 -5.51 6.37
N MET A 28 2.81 -6.49 5.63
CA MET A 28 2.01 -7.51 4.96
C MET A 28 1.17 -8.33 5.96
N GLY A 29 1.47 -8.28 7.26
CA GLY A 29 0.65 -8.85 8.32
C GLY A 29 -0.73 -8.21 8.47
N LYS A 30 -0.98 -7.05 7.84
CA LYS A 30 -2.32 -6.44 7.78
C LYS A 30 -3.26 -7.14 6.81
N ILE A 31 -2.74 -7.90 5.85
CA ILE A 31 -3.54 -8.61 4.83
C ILE A 31 -3.97 -9.96 5.39
N GLN A 32 -5.29 -10.16 5.55
CA GLN A 32 -5.88 -11.31 6.25
C GLN A 32 -6.43 -12.39 5.31
N PHE A 33 -5.86 -12.51 4.11
CA PHE A 33 -6.20 -13.56 3.14
C PHE A 33 -4.94 -14.03 2.42
N ASP A 34 -4.94 -15.28 1.93
CA ASP A 34 -3.75 -15.89 1.34
C ASP A 34 -3.47 -15.33 -0.06
N LEU A 35 -2.38 -14.57 -0.19
CA LEU A 35 -1.90 -14.03 -1.46
C LEU A 35 -1.29 -15.10 -2.36
N ASN A 36 -0.83 -16.23 -1.81
CA ASN A 36 -0.23 -17.31 -2.61
C ASN A 36 -1.27 -18.01 -3.50
N GLU A 37 -2.55 -17.87 -3.18
CA GLU A 37 -3.64 -18.39 -3.99
C GLU A 37 -4.03 -17.47 -5.15
N ILE A 38 -3.43 -16.26 -5.24
CA ILE A 38 -3.76 -15.25 -6.24
C ILE A 38 -2.61 -15.17 -7.26
N ASN A 39 -2.89 -15.47 -8.52
CA ASN A 39 -1.90 -15.43 -9.58
C ASN A 39 -1.51 -13.98 -9.97
N LYS A 40 -0.55 -13.82 -10.88
CA LYS A 40 -0.05 -12.50 -11.31
C LYS A 40 -1.10 -11.62 -12.00
N GLU A 41 -2.15 -12.22 -12.53
CA GLU A 41 -3.32 -11.52 -13.10
C GLU A 41 -4.32 -11.07 -12.03
N GLY A 42 -4.04 -11.35 -10.75
CA GLY A 42 -4.92 -10.99 -9.65
C GLY A 42 -6.12 -11.92 -9.51
N LEU A 43 -6.00 -13.16 -9.96
CA LEU A 43 -7.09 -14.13 -9.96
C LEU A 43 -6.76 -15.35 -9.09
N ARG A 44 -7.76 -15.83 -8.36
CA ARG A 44 -7.74 -17.07 -7.57
C ARG A 44 -8.70 -18.10 -8.18
N GLY A 45 -8.30 -19.37 -8.21
CA GLY A 45 -9.16 -20.47 -8.68
C GLY A 45 -8.42 -21.49 -9.54
N SER A 46 -9.17 -22.23 -10.36
CA SER A 46 -8.63 -23.25 -11.26
C SER A 46 -9.45 -23.38 -12.54
N GLY A 47 -8.78 -23.63 -13.68
CA GLY A 47 -9.43 -23.81 -14.97
C GLY A 47 -10.22 -22.57 -15.38
N ASP A 48 -11.48 -22.76 -15.78
CA ASP A 48 -12.37 -21.67 -16.17
C ASP A 48 -12.98 -20.90 -14.97
N ASN A 49 -12.78 -21.38 -13.73
CA ASN A 49 -13.32 -20.79 -12.51
C ASN A 49 -12.35 -19.81 -11.83
N MET A 50 -11.61 -19.02 -12.62
CA MET A 50 -10.73 -17.98 -12.11
C MET A 50 -11.54 -16.73 -11.78
N ARG A 51 -11.41 -16.23 -10.55
CA ARG A 51 -12.10 -15.02 -10.10
C ARG A 51 -11.14 -14.07 -9.41
N ALA A 52 -11.45 -12.79 -9.52
CA ALA A 52 -10.75 -11.79 -8.73
C ALA A 52 -11.17 -11.88 -7.26
N VAL A 53 -10.31 -11.41 -6.38
CA VAL A 53 -10.54 -11.36 -4.94
C VAL A 53 -10.86 -9.92 -4.58
N SER A 54 -12.10 -9.69 -4.16
CA SER A 54 -12.46 -8.41 -3.57
C SER A 54 -11.96 -8.33 -2.14
N TYR A 55 -11.55 -7.15 -1.71
CA TYR A 55 -11.08 -6.90 -0.36
C TYR A 55 -11.68 -5.62 0.22
N GLU A 56 -11.74 -5.56 1.54
CA GLU A 56 -12.26 -4.41 2.27
C GLU A 56 -11.34 -3.98 3.40
N PHE A 57 -11.34 -2.68 3.68
CA PHE A 57 -10.64 -2.07 4.81
C PHE A 57 -11.31 -0.76 5.24
N CYS A 58 -10.97 -0.28 6.43
CA CYS A 58 -11.48 0.98 6.97
C CYS A 58 -10.47 2.10 6.81
N ILE A 59 -10.97 3.30 6.51
CA ILE A 59 -10.21 4.54 6.46
C ILE A 59 -10.88 5.60 7.33
N PRO A 60 -10.15 6.56 7.93
CA PRO A 60 -10.77 7.68 8.63
C PRO A 60 -11.68 8.48 7.69
N ASP A 61 -12.74 9.06 8.24
CA ASP A 61 -13.80 9.78 7.53
C ASP A 61 -13.41 11.14 6.89
N LYS A 62 -12.16 11.28 6.42
CA LYS A 62 -11.64 12.51 5.81
C LYS A 62 -11.34 12.33 4.33
N ILE A 63 -11.63 13.37 3.55
CA ILE A 63 -11.44 13.35 2.09
C ILE A 63 -9.98 13.10 1.69
N GLU A 64 -9.00 13.59 2.46
CA GLU A 64 -7.59 13.35 2.18
C GLU A 64 -7.20 11.86 2.19
N HIS A 65 -7.86 11.04 3.03
CA HIS A 65 -7.61 9.61 3.08
C HIS A 65 -8.29 8.90 1.91
N VAL A 66 -9.48 9.35 1.51
CA VAL A 66 -10.18 8.86 0.31
C VAL A 66 -9.31 9.08 -0.93
N ASP A 67 -8.84 10.32 -1.13
CA ASP A 67 -7.99 10.68 -2.26
C ASP A 67 -6.70 9.86 -2.28
N GLN A 68 -6.07 9.67 -1.10
CA GLN A 68 -4.84 8.90 -0.99
C GLN A 68 -5.04 7.42 -1.36
N VAL A 69 -6.09 6.76 -0.84
CA VAL A 69 -6.30 5.35 -1.14
C VAL A 69 -6.75 5.14 -2.58
N MET A 70 -7.57 6.03 -3.14
CA MET A 70 -7.97 5.97 -4.55
C MET A 70 -6.81 6.22 -5.51
N ALA A 71 -5.81 7.02 -5.10
CA ALA A 71 -4.58 7.20 -5.87
C ALA A 71 -3.68 5.95 -5.84
N ILE A 72 -3.73 5.16 -4.76
CA ILE A 72 -3.00 3.88 -4.66
C ILE A 72 -3.74 2.78 -5.42
N ASP A 73 -5.06 2.74 -5.30
CA ASP A 73 -5.93 1.71 -5.86
C ASP A 73 -7.14 2.36 -6.57
N PRO A 74 -7.08 2.47 -7.91
CA PRO A 74 -8.16 3.06 -8.69
C PRO A 74 -9.40 2.16 -8.79
N THR A 75 -9.37 0.93 -8.28
CA THR A 75 -10.54 0.03 -8.25
C THR A 75 -11.47 0.31 -7.08
N LEU A 76 -11.02 1.10 -6.09
CA LEU A 76 -11.76 1.29 -4.86
C LEU A 76 -13.11 1.97 -5.06
N VAL A 77 -14.10 1.45 -4.35
CA VAL A 77 -15.36 2.12 -4.05
C VAL A 77 -15.42 2.39 -2.56
N VAL A 78 -15.72 3.63 -2.18
CA VAL A 78 -15.79 4.07 -0.78
C VAL A 78 -17.25 4.28 -0.38
N TYR A 79 -17.62 3.70 0.76
CA TYR A 79 -18.96 3.74 1.34
C TYR A 79 -18.91 4.45 2.70
N ARG A 80 -19.67 5.55 2.82
CA ARG A 80 -19.75 6.37 4.04
C ARG A 80 -20.55 5.70 5.16
N ASP A 81 -21.67 5.08 4.79
CA ASP A 81 -22.70 4.64 5.75
C ASP A 81 -22.78 3.10 5.85
N SER A 82 -21.70 2.39 5.50
CA SER A 82 -21.61 0.93 5.56
C SER A 82 -20.43 0.48 6.41
N PRO A 83 -20.62 -0.39 7.42
CA PRO A 83 -19.52 -0.91 8.22
C PRO A 83 -18.76 -2.07 7.55
N GLY A 84 -19.33 -2.72 6.51
CA GLY A 84 -18.76 -3.94 5.92
C GLY A 84 -18.71 -5.12 6.90
N LYS A 85 -18.06 -6.23 6.51
CA LYS A 85 -17.82 -7.36 7.43
C LYS A 85 -16.64 -7.06 8.37
N ILE A 86 -15.71 -6.20 7.95
CA ILE A 86 -14.59 -5.70 8.74
C ILE A 86 -15.02 -4.81 9.93
N ARG A 87 -16.25 -4.29 9.91
CA ARG A 87 -16.88 -3.48 10.97
C ARG A 87 -16.21 -2.12 11.19
N CYS A 88 -16.16 -1.30 10.14
CA CYS A 88 -15.75 0.10 10.26
C CYS A 88 -16.60 0.86 11.29
N ARG A 89 -15.96 1.73 12.06
CA ARG A 89 -16.60 2.54 13.08
C ARG A 89 -17.36 3.72 12.45
N THR A 90 -18.10 4.46 13.29
CA THR A 90 -18.86 5.64 12.87
C THR A 90 -18.00 6.81 12.39
N ASP A 91 -16.72 6.82 12.74
CA ASP A 91 -15.69 7.80 12.31
C ASP A 91 -14.83 7.28 11.15
N GLU A 92 -15.25 6.22 10.48
CA GLU A 92 -14.53 5.56 9.40
C GLU A 92 -15.44 5.33 8.18
N TYR A 93 -14.84 5.32 7.00
CA TYR A 93 -15.47 4.84 5.77
C TYR A 93 -14.95 3.45 5.42
N LEU A 94 -15.83 2.66 4.82
CA LEU A 94 -15.49 1.36 4.23
C LEU A 94 -14.95 1.59 2.81
N ALA A 95 -13.78 1.05 2.50
CA ALA A 95 -13.24 1.01 1.15
C ALA A 95 -13.21 -0.44 0.67
N ILE A 96 -13.75 -0.70 -0.53
CA ILE A 96 -13.76 -2.03 -1.15
C ILE A 96 -13.05 -1.95 -2.50
N GLY A 97 -12.04 -2.79 -2.70
CA GLY A 97 -11.26 -2.89 -3.94
C GLY A 97 -11.28 -4.32 -4.49
N ASP A 98 -10.58 -4.51 -5.61
CA ASP A 98 -10.49 -5.81 -6.26
C ASP A 98 -9.11 -6.07 -6.86
N THR A 99 -8.68 -7.34 -6.83
CA THR A 99 -7.37 -7.73 -7.34
C THR A 99 -7.29 -7.79 -8.86
N LYS A 100 -8.37 -7.60 -9.63
CA LYS A 100 -8.37 -7.61 -11.10
C LYS A 100 -7.72 -6.36 -11.70
N GLN A 101 -6.45 -6.16 -11.39
CA GLN A 101 -5.61 -5.11 -11.89
C GLN A 101 -4.17 -5.61 -11.97
N LEU A 102 -3.37 -4.97 -12.82
CA LEU A 102 -1.94 -5.21 -12.84
C LEU A 102 -1.34 -4.80 -11.49
N ASP A 103 -0.34 -5.55 -11.05
CA ASP A 103 0.42 -5.25 -9.83
C ASP A 103 -0.43 -5.16 -8.55
N TYR A 104 -1.52 -5.92 -8.45
CA TYR A 104 -2.38 -5.97 -7.24
C TYR A 104 -1.58 -6.16 -5.94
N TYR A 105 -0.48 -6.93 -5.99
CA TYR A 105 0.40 -7.15 -4.85
C TYR A 105 1.03 -5.85 -4.36
N GLU A 106 1.50 -4.99 -5.29
CA GLU A 106 2.10 -3.70 -4.96
C GLU A 106 1.04 -2.72 -4.44
N VAL A 107 -0.18 -2.77 -4.98
CA VAL A 107 -1.33 -2.02 -4.48
C VAL A 107 -1.61 -2.37 -3.02
N LEU A 108 -1.79 -3.66 -2.71
CA LEU A 108 -2.03 -4.14 -1.35
C LEU A 108 -0.87 -3.79 -0.40
N ARG A 109 0.37 -3.90 -0.88
CA ARG A 109 1.57 -3.52 -0.11
C ARG A 109 1.54 -2.03 0.26
N LYS A 110 1.24 -1.14 -0.69
CA LYS A 110 1.12 0.32 -0.46
C LYS A 110 -0.05 0.66 0.46
N LEU A 111 -1.20 0.00 0.31
CA LEU A 111 -2.33 0.17 1.23
C LEU A 111 -1.93 -0.26 2.66
N ALA A 112 -1.15 -1.34 2.81
CA ALA A 112 -0.66 -1.82 4.09
C ALA A 112 0.42 -0.91 4.71
N GLU A 113 1.12 -0.07 3.94
CA GLU A 113 2.05 0.95 4.46
C GLU A 113 1.32 2.08 5.20
N LEU A 114 0.04 2.31 4.91
CA LEU A 114 -0.74 3.39 5.50
C LEU A 114 -1.00 3.10 6.98
N ASP A 115 -0.59 4.03 7.85
CA ASP A 115 -0.68 3.86 9.30
C ASP A 115 -2.12 3.73 9.80
N TYR A 116 -3.08 4.35 9.11
CA TYR A 116 -4.50 4.28 9.46
C TYR A 116 -5.19 3.01 8.95
N VAL A 117 -4.65 2.33 7.93
CA VAL A 117 -5.15 1.02 7.50
C VAL A 117 -4.67 -0.02 8.50
N LYS A 118 -5.60 -0.61 9.26
CA LYS A 118 -5.28 -1.56 10.34
C LYS A 118 -5.33 -3.02 9.90
N SER A 119 -6.21 -3.33 8.96
CA SER A 119 -6.42 -4.67 8.43
C SER A 119 -7.05 -4.55 7.04
N ILE A 120 -6.71 -5.46 6.15
CA ILE A 120 -7.34 -5.64 4.84
C ILE A 120 -7.86 -7.07 4.81
N GLN A 121 -9.16 -7.24 4.62
CA GLN A 121 -9.84 -8.55 4.69
C GLN A 121 -10.46 -8.90 3.34
N GLU A 122 -10.62 -10.18 3.03
CA GLU A 122 -11.38 -10.59 1.84
C GLU A 122 -12.85 -10.18 2.00
N ALA A 123 -13.36 -9.45 1.02
CA ALA A 123 -14.76 -9.05 0.94
C ALA A 123 -15.55 -10.19 0.30
N THR A 124 -16.54 -10.71 1.04
CA THR A 124 -17.45 -11.77 0.58
C THR A 124 -18.86 -11.21 0.48
N PHE A 125 -19.54 -11.53 -0.62
CA PHE A 125 -20.89 -11.06 -0.93
C PHE A 125 -21.85 -12.27 -0.95
N GLU A 126 -23.03 -12.11 -0.34
CA GLU A 126 -24.10 -13.11 -0.27
C GLU A 126 -25.22 -12.81 -1.25
#